data_AF-A0A822F9G1-F1
#
_entry.id   AF-A0A822F9G1-F1
#
_cell.length_a   1.000
_cell.length_b   1.000
_cell.length_c   1.000
_cell.angle_alpha   90.00
_cell.angle_beta   90.00
_cell.angle_gamma   90.00
#
_symmetry.space_group_name_H-M   'P 1'
#
loop_
_entity.id
_entity.type
_entity.pdbx_description
1 polymer ?
#
loop_
_entity_poly.entity_id
_entity_poly.type
_entity_poly.pdbx_seq_one_letter_code
_entity_poly.pdbx_strand_id
1 'polypeptide(L)'
;VQRQPNHQPYTLPYISSKGDSIRKHSHWLRSSLIRAVRYCTTIEDFNQERIYLEMTCLANGYSVEFVQKHIEHFFIFFNATLLQQWSLDQHSYEKFRHRLFNFMSEQRQFLQKKQDLLKRNRRFHLSYLYDNMSPKGIFNKKLREILSQNIQLENTTFENNK
;
A
#
# COMPACT_ATOMS: atom_id res chain seq x y z
N VAL A 1 -26.15 -22.58 -16.98
CA VAL A 1 -25.01 -21.69 -16.61
C VAL A 1 -25.58 -20.39 -16.05
N GLN A 2 -25.73 -20.28 -14.73
CA GLN A 2 -26.18 -19.04 -14.08
C GLN A 2 -24.94 -18.35 -13.50
N ARG A 3 -24.61 -17.16 -14.03
CA ARG A 3 -23.55 -16.29 -13.48
C ARG A 3 -24.12 -15.59 -12.25
N GLN A 4 -23.63 -15.93 -11.06
CA GLN A 4 -23.90 -15.10 -9.88
C GLN A 4 -23.23 -13.74 -10.05
N PRO A 5 -23.89 -12.62 -9.73
CA PRO A 5 -23.27 -11.31 -9.80
C PRO A 5 -22.25 -11.21 -8.67
N ASN A 6 -20.99 -10.89 -9.00
CA ASN A 6 -19.95 -10.50 -8.05
C ASN A 6 -20.41 -9.26 -7.28
N HIS A 7 -21.16 -9.45 -6.20
CA HIS A 7 -21.45 -8.40 -5.24
C HIS A 7 -20.15 -8.12 -4.48
N GLN A 8 -19.37 -7.16 -4.96
CA GLN A 8 -18.39 -6.53 -4.09
C GLN A 8 -19.16 -5.78 -3.01
N PRO A 9 -19.01 -6.11 -1.71
CA PRO A 9 -19.68 -5.35 -0.66
C PRO A 9 -19.10 -3.94 -0.66
N TYR A 10 -19.93 -2.94 -1.00
CA TYR A 10 -19.62 -1.55 -0.76
C TYR A 10 -19.63 -1.32 0.75
N THR A 11 -18.46 -1.49 1.38
CA THR A 11 -18.29 -1.19 2.80
C THR A 11 -18.14 0.32 2.96
N LEU A 12 -19.13 0.96 3.58
CA LEU A 12 -19.03 2.35 4.01
C LEU A 12 -17.88 2.48 5.04
N PRO A 13 -17.01 3.50 4.93
CA PRO A 13 -15.78 3.60 5.71
C PRO A 13 -15.98 3.67 7.24
N TYR A 14 -17.20 3.94 7.70
CA TYR A 14 -17.52 4.18 9.12
C TYR A 14 -17.94 2.93 9.90
N ILE A 15 -18.15 1.76 9.26
CA ILE A 15 -18.61 0.51 9.92
C ILE A 15 -17.47 -0.52 10.04
N SER A 16 -16.23 -0.12 9.82
CA SER A 16 -15.09 -1.03 10.01
C SER A 16 -14.78 -1.16 11.50
N SER A 17 -15.48 -2.07 12.20
CA SER A 17 -15.50 -2.24 13.66
C SER A 17 -14.16 -2.58 14.36
N LYS A 18 -13.03 -2.52 13.66
CA LYS A 18 -11.70 -2.89 14.21
C LYS A 18 -10.57 -2.15 13.49
N GLY A 19 -10.24 -0.91 13.86
CA GLY A 19 -8.96 -0.23 13.55
C GLY A 19 -8.53 -0.06 12.07
N ASP A 20 -9.27 -0.66 11.13
CA ASP A 20 -8.96 -0.75 9.71
C ASP A 20 -9.34 0.54 8.98
N SER A 21 -10.31 1.32 9.49
CA SER A 21 -10.65 2.64 8.93
C SER A 21 -9.45 3.58 9.00
N ILE A 22 -8.79 3.69 10.16
CA ILE A 22 -7.63 4.57 10.37
C ILE A 22 -6.48 4.18 9.43
N ARG A 23 -6.17 2.88 9.30
CA ARG A 23 -5.11 2.39 8.38
C ARG A 23 -5.47 2.64 6.92
N LYS A 24 -6.71 2.36 6.52
CA LYS A 24 -7.19 2.59 5.14
C LYS A 24 -7.16 4.07 4.77
N HIS A 25 -7.60 4.94 5.68
CA HIS A 25 -7.61 6.38 5.44
C HIS A 25 -6.21 7.01 5.50
N SER A 26 -5.29 6.49 6.32
CA SER A 26 -3.87 6.84 6.28
C SER A 26 -3.25 6.55 4.91
N HIS A 27 -3.51 5.36 4.37
CA HIS A 27 -3.07 5.00 3.02
C HIS A 27 -3.74 5.88 1.95
N TRP A 28 -5.04 6.13 2.08
CA TRP A 28 -5.77 7.00 1.16
C TRP A 28 -5.21 8.41 1.12
N LEU A 29 -4.96 9.05 2.27
CA LEU A 29 -4.43 10.41 2.34
C LEU A 29 -3.04 10.47 1.71
N ARG A 30 -2.16 9.53 2.04
CA ARG A 30 -0.82 9.43 1.44
C ARG A 30 -0.91 9.25 -0.08
N SER A 31 -1.75 8.33 -0.57
CA SER A 31 -1.94 8.11 -2.00
C SER A 31 -2.53 9.32 -2.71
N SER A 32 -3.42 10.05 -2.05
CA SER A 32 -4.04 11.27 -2.59
C SER A 32 -3.03 12.41 -2.69
N LEU A 33 -2.15 12.57 -1.71
CA LEU A 33 -1.03 13.52 -1.77
C LEU A 33 -0.05 13.18 -2.88
N ILE A 34 0.36 11.90 -3.02
CA ILE A 34 1.21 11.45 -4.14
C ILE A 34 0.54 11.80 -5.47
N ARG A 35 -0.78 11.56 -5.57
CA ARG A 35 -1.57 11.88 -6.76
C ARG A 35 -1.58 13.39 -7.04
N ALA A 36 -1.80 14.21 -6.01
CA ALA A 36 -1.78 15.67 -6.12
C ALA A 36 -0.44 16.16 -6.68
N VAL A 37 0.68 15.68 -6.14
CA VAL A 37 2.03 16.04 -6.64
C VAL A 37 2.24 15.67 -8.11
N ARG A 38 1.55 14.63 -8.61
CA ARG A 38 1.66 14.22 -10.02
C ARG A 38 0.86 15.12 -10.97
N TYR A 39 -0.30 15.60 -10.55
CA TYR A 39 -1.18 16.39 -11.41
C TYR A 39 -0.94 17.89 -11.29
N CYS A 40 -0.68 18.39 -10.08
CA CYS A 40 -0.38 19.79 -9.84
C CYS A 40 1.02 20.10 -10.37
N THR A 41 1.12 20.99 -11.35
CA THR A 41 2.40 21.45 -11.90
C THR A 41 2.93 22.66 -11.16
N THR A 42 2.02 23.49 -10.62
CA THR A 42 2.37 24.63 -9.79
C THR A 42 2.25 24.29 -8.32
N ILE A 43 3.04 24.98 -7.50
CA ILE A 43 2.95 24.86 -6.05
C ILE A 43 1.60 25.35 -5.51
N GLU A 44 1.01 26.35 -6.14
CA GLU A 44 -0.28 26.91 -5.74
C GLU A 44 -1.40 25.88 -5.92
N ASP A 45 -1.46 25.22 -7.09
CA ASP A 45 -2.43 24.15 -7.35
C ASP A 45 -2.26 23.00 -6.35
N PHE A 46 -1.01 22.69 -6.00
CA PHE A 46 -0.73 21.65 -5.01
C PHE A 46 -1.18 22.04 -3.62
N ASN A 47 -0.96 23.29 -3.19
CA ASN A 47 -1.41 23.79 -1.90
C ASN A 47 -2.93 23.78 -1.79
N GLN A 48 -3.64 24.17 -2.85
CA GLN A 48 -5.10 24.13 -2.89
C GLN A 48 -5.63 22.69 -2.78
N GLU A 49 -5.07 21.76 -3.55
CA GLU A 49 -5.44 20.34 -3.46
C GLU A 49 -5.08 19.76 -2.08
N ARG A 50 -3.94 20.16 -1.48
CA ARG A 50 -3.55 19.75 -0.13
C ARG A 50 -4.58 20.20 0.91
N ILE A 51 -4.94 21.48 0.90
CA ILE A 51 -5.95 22.03 1.80
C ILE A 51 -7.29 21.31 1.60
N TYR A 52 -7.70 21.07 0.36
CA TYR A 52 -8.90 20.31 0.05
C TYR A 52 -8.89 18.90 0.67
N LEU A 53 -7.77 18.18 0.57
CA LEU A 53 -7.60 16.85 1.16
C LEU A 53 -7.62 16.89 2.70
N GLU A 54 -6.96 17.89 3.30
CA GLU A 54 -6.97 18.10 4.75
C GLU A 54 -8.40 18.37 5.25
N MET A 55 -9.12 19.29 4.60
CA MET A 55 -10.51 19.59 4.93
C MET A 55 -11.43 18.39 4.73
N THR A 56 -11.20 17.57 3.70
CA THR A 56 -11.94 16.34 3.48
C THR A 56 -11.73 15.36 4.63
N CYS A 57 -10.50 15.19 5.14
CA CYS A 57 -10.26 14.38 6.33
C CYS A 57 -11.00 14.94 7.55
N LEU A 58 -10.89 16.24 7.82
CA LEU A 58 -11.55 16.85 8.97
C LEU A 58 -13.09 16.70 8.91
N ALA A 59 -13.69 16.90 7.73
CA ALA A 59 -15.11 16.71 7.50
C ALA A 59 -15.58 15.25 7.71
N ASN A 60 -14.68 14.29 7.57
CA ASN A 60 -14.94 12.87 7.83
C ASN A 60 -14.72 12.46 9.31
N GLY A 61 -14.50 13.43 10.20
CA GLY A 61 -14.37 13.19 11.64
C GLY A 61 -12.96 12.81 12.10
N TYR A 62 -11.94 12.99 11.25
CA TYR A 62 -10.55 12.81 11.67
C TYR A 62 -10.08 14.00 12.52
N SER A 63 -9.25 13.73 13.52
CA SER A 63 -8.69 14.79 14.37
C SER A 63 -7.63 15.61 13.63
N VAL A 64 -7.44 16.86 14.05
CA VAL A 64 -6.43 17.75 13.46
C VAL A 64 -5.03 17.15 13.62
N GLU A 65 -4.74 16.56 14.78
CA GLU A 65 -3.46 15.91 15.07
C GLU A 65 -3.21 14.71 14.15
N PHE A 66 -4.26 13.95 13.82
CA PHE A 66 -4.16 12.84 12.88
C PHE A 66 -3.74 13.35 11.50
N VAL A 67 -4.43 14.37 10.99
CA VAL A 67 -4.16 14.94 9.66
C VAL A 67 -2.75 15.53 9.61
N GLN A 68 -2.41 16.39 10.58
CA GLN A 68 -1.11 17.05 10.66
C GLN A 68 0.04 16.02 10.72
N LYS A 69 -0.07 15.00 11.57
CA LYS A 69 0.93 13.93 11.67
C LYS A 69 1.15 13.22 10.34
N HIS A 70 0.11 12.98 9.55
CA HIS A 70 0.22 12.29 8.27
C HIS A 70 0.81 13.18 7.17
N ILE A 71 0.47 14.47 7.19
CA ILE A 71 1.07 15.47 6.29
C ILE A 71 2.56 15.65 6.60
N GLU A 72 2.92 15.79 7.87
CA GLU A 72 4.30 15.85 8.35
C GLU A 72 5.08 14.60 7.91
N HIS A 73 4.54 13.42 8.19
CA HIS A 73 5.17 12.17 7.82
C HIS A 73 5.35 12.03 6.30
N PHE A 74 4.41 12.55 5.50
CA PHE A 74 4.55 12.59 4.05
C PHE A 74 5.74 13.46 3.62
N PHE A 75 5.86 14.68 4.13
CA PHE A 75 6.98 15.56 3.80
C PHE A 75 8.32 15.05 4.33
N ILE A 76 8.36 14.48 5.54
CA ILE A 76 9.55 13.83 6.11
C ILE A 76 10.00 12.67 5.20
N PHE A 77 9.07 11.82 4.79
CA PHE A 77 9.39 10.64 3.96
C PHE A 77 10.09 11.01 2.65
N PHE A 78 9.75 12.15 2.05
CA PHE A 78 10.36 12.62 0.79
C PHE A 78 11.51 13.62 1.00
N ASN A 79 12.02 13.76 2.22
CA ASN A 79 13.04 14.75 2.60
C ASN A 79 12.66 16.17 2.13
N ALA A 80 11.41 16.50 2.39
CA ALA A 80 10.70 17.68 1.92
C ALA A 80 10.14 18.48 3.11
N THR A 81 10.73 18.37 4.29
CA THR A 81 10.30 19.10 5.51
C THR A 81 10.30 20.62 5.31
N LEU A 82 11.21 21.15 4.49
CA LEU A 82 11.23 22.56 4.09
C LEU A 82 9.98 22.99 3.31
N LEU A 83 9.27 22.04 2.68
CA LEU A 83 8.00 22.28 1.97
C LEU A 83 6.80 22.46 2.90
N GLN A 84 6.96 22.18 4.19
CA GLN A 84 5.88 22.37 5.16
C GLN A 84 5.77 23.85 5.59
N GLN A 85 6.85 24.62 5.43
CA GLN A 85 6.86 26.05 5.71
C GLN A 85 6.25 26.79 4.51
N TRP A 86 5.20 27.57 4.78
CA TRP A 86 4.22 28.11 3.83
C TRP A 86 4.75 29.05 2.72
N SER A 87 6.06 29.28 2.61
CA SER A 87 6.66 30.16 1.61
C SER A 87 7.53 29.37 0.64
N LEU A 88 6.87 28.53 -0.14
CA LEU A 88 7.54 27.54 -0.96
C LEU A 88 7.74 28.09 -2.38
N ASP A 89 8.99 28.20 -2.79
CA ASP A 89 9.35 28.60 -4.16
C ASP A 89 9.04 27.46 -5.15
N GLN A 90 8.52 27.81 -6.32
CA GLN A 90 8.15 26.87 -7.38
C GLN A 90 9.33 25.93 -7.73
N HIS A 91 10.56 26.45 -7.69
CA HIS A 91 11.76 25.65 -7.93
C HIS A 91 11.95 24.51 -6.91
N SER A 92 11.66 24.77 -5.63
CA SER A 92 11.75 23.77 -4.58
C SER A 92 10.65 22.70 -4.72
N TYR A 93 9.46 23.10 -5.17
CA TYR A 93 8.37 22.18 -5.49
C TYR A 93 8.72 21.25 -6.65
N GLU A 94 9.34 21.76 -7.71
CA GLU A 94 9.78 20.95 -8.85
C GLU A 94 10.82 19.90 -8.46
N LYS A 95 11.81 20.28 -7.64
CA LYS A 95 12.80 19.35 -7.10
C LYS A 95 12.15 18.23 -6.31
N PHE A 96 11.12 18.55 -5.54
CA PHE A 96 10.32 17.56 -4.82
C PHE A 96 9.51 16.66 -5.77
N ARG A 97 8.85 17.22 -6.79
CA ARG A 97 8.18 16.46 -7.85
C ARG A 97 9.11 15.44 -8.49
N HIS A 98 10.31 15.88 -8.88
CA HIS A 98 11.32 15.01 -9.47
C HIS A 98 11.73 13.85 -8.55
N ARG A 99 11.98 14.13 -7.26
CA ARG A 99 12.27 13.08 -6.28
C ARG A 99 11.13 12.07 -6.15
N LEU A 100 9.89 12.55 -6.10
CA LEU A 100 8.71 11.70 -6.00
C LEU A 100 8.55 10.83 -7.26
N PHE A 101 8.81 11.37 -8.45
CA PHE A 101 8.79 10.59 -9.69
C PHE A 101 9.88 9.51 -9.72
N ASN A 102 11.09 9.83 -9.28
CA ASN A 102 12.18 8.87 -9.19
C ASN A 102 11.82 7.73 -8.24
N PHE A 103 11.32 8.06 -7.04
CA PHE A 103 10.85 7.07 -6.07
C PHE A 103 9.77 6.15 -6.66
N MET A 104 8.77 6.70 -7.36
CA MET A 104 7.73 5.88 -7.99
C MET A 104 8.26 5.00 -9.11
N SER A 105 9.25 5.46 -9.87
CA SER A 105 9.92 4.67 -10.91
C SER A 105 10.66 3.48 -10.30
N GLU A 106 11.45 3.73 -9.25
CA GLU A 106 12.16 2.70 -8.50
C GLU A 106 11.20 1.67 -7.87
N GLN A 107 10.11 2.16 -7.27
CA GLN A 107 9.08 1.29 -6.69
C GLN A 107 8.42 0.40 -7.75
N ARG A 108 8.15 0.94 -8.95
CA ARG A 108 7.59 0.17 -10.07
C ARG A 108 8.57 -0.90 -10.53
N GLN A 109 9.85 -0.56 -10.69
CA GLN A 109 10.88 -1.52 -11.07
C GLN A 109 11.04 -2.63 -10.03
N PHE A 110 11.01 -2.28 -8.74
CA PHE A 110 11.04 -3.26 -7.65
C PHE A 110 9.84 -4.22 -7.69
N LEU A 111 8.63 -3.68 -7.89
CA LEU A 111 7.42 -4.50 -8.02
C LEU A 111 7.45 -5.41 -9.24
N GLN A 112 7.95 -4.92 -10.38
CA GLN A 112 8.16 -5.73 -11.58
C GLN A 112 9.16 -6.86 -11.32
N LYS A 113 10.33 -6.56 -10.74
CA LYS A 113 11.32 -7.58 -10.35
C LYS A 113 10.72 -8.62 -9.39
N LYS A 114 9.93 -8.18 -8.40
CA LYS A 114 9.23 -9.08 -7.48
C LYS A 114 8.23 -9.98 -8.22
N GLN A 115 7.45 -9.43 -9.15
CA GLN A 115 6.52 -10.22 -9.97
C GLN A 115 7.27 -11.20 -10.87
N ASP A 116 8.38 -10.81 -11.47
CA ASP A 116 9.19 -11.68 -12.32
C ASP A 116 9.86 -12.79 -11.50
N LEU A 117 10.31 -12.48 -10.27
CA LEU A 117 10.77 -13.49 -9.32
C LEU A 117 9.64 -14.46 -8.93
N LEU A 118 8.41 -13.97 -8.72
CA LEU A 118 7.25 -14.85 -8.46
C LEU A 118 6.87 -15.69 -9.68
N LYS A 119 7.02 -15.18 -10.90
CA LYS A 119 6.80 -15.95 -12.13
C LYS A 119 7.87 -17.02 -12.35
N ARG A 120 9.14 -16.70 -12.01
CA ARG A 120 10.29 -17.62 -12.12
C ARG A 120 10.29 -18.67 -11.02
N ASN A 121 10.03 -18.27 -9.77
CA ASN A 121 9.72 -19.19 -8.68
C ASN A 121 8.29 -19.69 -8.85
N ARG A 122 8.07 -20.66 -9.72
CA ARG A 122 6.86 -21.50 -9.75
C ARG A 122 6.75 -22.32 -8.45
N ARG A 123 6.60 -21.65 -7.31
CA ARG A 123 6.20 -22.26 -6.05
C ARG A 123 4.68 -22.33 -6.07
N PHE A 124 4.13 -23.53 -5.94
CA PHE A 124 2.69 -23.71 -5.78
C PHE A 124 2.24 -22.97 -4.51
N HIS A 125 1.53 -21.84 -4.67
CA HIS A 125 0.89 -21.17 -3.56
C HIS A 125 -0.46 -21.83 -3.29
N LEU A 126 -0.49 -22.72 -2.32
CA LEU A 126 -1.73 -23.32 -1.82
C LEU A 126 -2.32 -22.41 -0.74
N SER A 127 -3.32 -21.62 -1.10
CA SER A 127 -4.16 -20.89 -0.15
C SER A 127 -5.32 -21.78 0.29
N TYR A 128 -5.52 -21.91 1.60
CA TYR A 128 -6.62 -22.70 2.16
C TYR A 128 -7.81 -21.78 2.45
N LEU A 129 -9.03 -22.24 2.15
CA LEU A 129 -10.26 -21.47 2.36
C LEU A 129 -10.60 -21.26 3.84
N TYR A 130 -10.04 -22.05 4.76
CA TYR A 130 -10.31 -21.98 6.19
C TYR A 130 -9.00 -22.07 6.98
N ASP A 131 -8.55 -20.95 7.55
CA ASP A 131 -7.33 -20.92 8.36
C ASP A 131 -7.48 -21.65 9.72
N ASN A 132 -8.72 -21.83 10.20
CA ASN A 132 -8.98 -22.30 11.57
C ASN A 132 -9.70 -23.66 11.68
N MET A 133 -10.03 -24.35 10.58
CA MET A 133 -10.89 -25.56 10.63
C MET A 133 -10.38 -26.76 9.80
N SER A 134 -9.14 -26.75 9.33
CA SER A 134 -8.57 -27.87 8.56
C SER A 134 -7.17 -28.20 9.07
N PRO A 135 -6.71 -29.47 9.01
CA PRO A 135 -5.43 -29.87 9.57
C PRO A 135 -4.29 -29.44 8.64
N LYS A 136 -4.04 -28.12 8.58
CA LYS A 136 -2.96 -27.45 7.86
C LYS A 136 -1.61 -28.12 8.16
N GLY A 137 -1.42 -28.54 9.41
CA GLY A 137 -0.25 -29.33 9.82
C GLY A 137 -0.15 -30.71 9.15
N ILE A 138 -1.25 -31.47 9.09
CA ILE A 138 -1.25 -32.83 8.51
C ILE A 138 -1.07 -32.77 7.00
N PHE A 139 -1.76 -31.85 6.32
CA PHE A 139 -1.60 -31.67 4.89
C PHE A 139 -0.18 -31.19 4.54
N ASN A 140 0.35 -30.19 5.24
CA ASN A 140 1.72 -29.71 5.00
C ASN A 140 2.75 -30.80 5.27
N LYS A 141 2.53 -31.67 6.27
CA LYS A 141 3.40 -32.83 6.53
C LYS A 141 3.38 -33.82 5.37
N LYS A 142 2.20 -34.24 4.91
CA LYS A 142 2.06 -35.14 3.74
C LYS A 142 2.61 -34.52 2.45
N LEU A 143 2.38 -33.22 2.24
CA LEU A 143 2.89 -32.51 1.08
C LEU A 143 4.43 -32.49 1.09
N ARG A 144 5.06 -32.24 2.24
CA ARG A 144 6.52 -32.30 2.39
C ARG A 144 7.06 -33.71 2.15
N GLU A 145 6.40 -34.74 2.66
CA GLU A 145 6.78 -36.14 2.41
C GLU A 145 6.77 -36.45 0.90
N ILE A 146 5.67 -36.16 0.20
CA ILE A 146 5.54 -36.38 -1.25
C ILE A 146 6.59 -35.59 -2.04
N LEU A 147 6.82 -34.32 -1.69
CA LEU A 147 7.80 -33.48 -2.39
C LEU A 147 9.23 -33.95 -2.16
N SER A 148 9.56 -34.40 -0.94
CA SER A 148 10.90 -34.91 -0.61
C SER A 148 11.24 -36.22 -1.32
N GLN A 149 10.24 -37.03 -1.65
CA GLN A 149 10.41 -38.30 -2.36
C GLN A 149 10.58 -38.11 -3.88
N ASN A 150 10.06 -37.01 -4.44
CA ASN A 150 9.96 -36.84 -5.90
C ASN A 150 10.81 -35.71 -6.47
N ILE A 151 11.40 -34.84 -5.64
CA ILE A 151 12.20 -33.69 -6.09
C ILE A 151 13.49 -33.63 -5.25
N GLN A 152 14.67 -33.63 -5.90
CA GLN A 152 15.93 -33.30 -5.22
C GLN A 152 15.89 -31.82 -4.81
N LEU A 153 15.49 -31.54 -3.57
CA LEU A 153 15.26 -30.19 -3.05
C LEU A 153 16.59 -29.55 -2.64
N GLU A 154 17.38 -29.06 -3.60
CA GLU A 154 18.57 -28.28 -3.24
C GLU A 154 18.25 -26.84 -2.79
N ASN A 155 17.06 -26.27 -3.02
CA ASN A 155 16.82 -24.85 -2.72
C ASN A 155 15.38 -24.46 -2.32
N THR A 156 14.74 -25.20 -1.40
CA THR A 156 13.41 -24.79 -0.87
C THR A 156 13.44 -24.46 0.61
N THR A 157 13.51 -23.17 0.92
CA THR A 157 13.14 -22.64 2.22
C THR A 157 11.62 -22.51 2.31
N PHE A 158 11.01 -23.25 3.24
CA PHE A 158 9.62 -23.07 3.66
C PHE A 158 9.61 -22.04 4.79
N GLU A 159 9.33 -20.79 4.48
CA GLU A 159 9.09 -19.78 5.53
C GLU A 159 7.78 -20.10 6.25
N ASN A 160 7.89 -20.50 7.51
CA ASN A 160 6.76 -20.54 8.43
C ASN A 160 6.53 -19.11 8.91
N ASN A 161 5.52 -18.43 8.38
CA ASN A 161 5.07 -17.17 8.95
C ASN A 161 4.51 -17.46 10.35
N LYS A 162 5.23 -17.00 11.38
CA LYS A 162 4.69 -16.79 12.72
C LYS A 162 3.76 -15.59 12.71
#